data_AF-A0A530LCI6-F1
#
_entry.id   AF-A0A530LCI6-F1
#
_cell.length_a   1.000
_cell.length_b   1.000
_cell.length_c   1.000
_cell.angle_alpha   90.00
_cell.angle_beta   90.00
_cell.angle_gamma   90.00
#
_symmetry.space_group_name_H-M   'P 1'
#
loop_
_entity.id
_entity.type
_entity.pdbx_description
1 polymer ?
#
loop_
_entity_poly.entity_id
_entity_poly.type
_entity_poly.pdbx_seq_one_letter_code
_entity_poly.pdbx_strand_id
1 'polypeptide(L)'
;TSGVVPEIFRTGEEIGVMLAISLHATNDDLRDLLVPINKKYPLNELIAACRAYPGLSNAKRITFEYVMLKDVNDSIEDAKALVKLLKGIPAKINLIPFNPWPGTNYQCSDWETIEKFADYINNAGYASPIRTPRGRDILAACGQLKSDSERMRKVDRLALEAMMIAGHGEA
;
A
#
# COMPACT_ATOMS: atom_id res chain seq x y z
N THR A 1 -2.25 0.15 -5.91
CA THR A 1 -3.59 0.36 -5.33
C THR A 1 -3.58 -0.11 -3.88
N SER A 2 -4.36 0.51 -2.99
CA SER A 2 -4.50 0.07 -1.58
C SER A 2 -5.47 -1.10 -1.39
N GLY A 3 -6.12 -1.57 -2.45
CA GLY A 3 -6.95 -2.78 -2.43
C GLY A 3 -8.45 -2.51 -2.49
N VAL A 4 -8.91 -1.76 -3.50
CA VAL A 4 -10.36 -1.69 -3.82
C VAL A 4 -10.73 -2.98 -4.55
N VAL A 5 -11.15 -4.00 -3.79
CA VAL A 5 -11.32 -5.38 -4.28
C VAL A 5 -12.18 -5.52 -5.53
N PRO A 6 -13.37 -4.88 -5.63
CA PRO A 6 -14.24 -5.00 -6.81
C PRO A 6 -13.56 -4.59 -8.13
N GLU A 7 -12.59 -3.67 -8.08
CA GLU A 7 -11.94 -3.13 -9.28
C GLU A 7 -10.69 -3.92 -9.69
N ILE A 8 -10.17 -4.81 -8.82
CA ILE A 8 -8.93 -5.55 -9.10
C ILE A 8 -9.09 -6.48 -10.30
N PHE A 9 -10.16 -7.27 -10.33
CA PHE A 9 -10.41 -8.20 -11.43
C PHE A 9 -10.63 -7.45 -12.74
N ARG A 10 -11.54 -6.47 -12.71
CA ARG A 10 -11.87 -5.62 -13.85
C ARG A 10 -10.65 -4.93 -14.46
N THR A 11 -9.74 -4.40 -13.62
CA THR A 11 -8.48 -3.77 -14.07
C THR A 11 -7.61 -4.76 -14.86
N GLY A 12 -7.53 -6.00 -14.41
CA GLY A 12 -6.74 -7.02 -15.08
C GLY A 12 -7.36 -7.47 -16.41
N GLU A 13 -8.68 -7.53 -16.47
CA GLU A 13 -9.44 -7.90 -17.68
C GLU A 13 -9.42 -6.81 -18.74
N GLU A 14 -9.69 -5.56 -18.36
CA GLU A 14 -9.85 -4.45 -19.32
C GLU A 14 -8.51 -3.85 -19.77
N ILE A 15 -7.53 -3.74 -18.87
CA ILE A 15 -6.28 -2.97 -19.12
C ILE A 15 -5.06 -3.88 -19.20
N GLY A 16 -5.07 -5.02 -18.51
CA GLY A 16 -3.99 -6.01 -18.61
C GLY A 16 -2.64 -5.58 -18.01
N VAL A 17 -2.61 -4.56 -17.14
CA VAL A 17 -1.38 -4.01 -16.54
C VAL A 17 -0.71 -4.92 -15.49
N MET A 18 0.54 -4.61 -15.15
CA MET A 18 1.18 -5.14 -13.93
C MET A 18 0.54 -4.51 -12.69
N LEU A 19 0.19 -5.34 -11.70
CA LEU A 19 -0.51 -4.90 -10.50
C LEU A 19 0.46 -4.76 -9.32
N ALA A 20 0.39 -3.61 -8.64
CA ALA A 20 1.04 -3.38 -7.35
C ALA A 20 0.00 -3.12 -6.25
N ILE A 21 0.11 -3.83 -5.12
CA ILE A 21 -0.77 -3.75 -3.96
C ILE A 21 -0.01 -3.17 -2.77
N SER A 22 -0.55 -2.10 -2.17
CA SER A 22 -0.08 -1.58 -0.88
C SER A 22 -0.61 -2.48 0.24
N LEU A 23 0.21 -3.45 0.66
CA LEU A 23 -0.18 -4.47 1.63
C LEU A 23 0.12 -4.02 3.06
N HIS A 24 1.40 -3.77 3.35
CA HIS A 24 1.96 -3.16 4.57
C HIS A 24 1.70 -3.87 5.92
N ALA A 25 0.86 -4.90 5.98
CA ALA A 25 0.65 -5.71 7.17
C ALA A 25 0.11 -7.10 6.80
N THR A 26 0.31 -8.07 7.70
CA THR A 26 -0.03 -9.49 7.50
C THR A 26 -1.24 -9.96 8.33
N ASN A 27 -1.79 -9.07 9.14
CA ASN A 27 -3.01 -9.28 9.93
C ASN A 27 -3.95 -8.07 9.77
N ASP A 28 -5.26 -8.31 9.91
CA ASP A 28 -6.28 -7.28 9.67
C ASP A 28 -6.23 -6.15 10.68
N ASP A 29 -5.97 -6.42 11.97
CA ASP A 29 -5.93 -5.39 13.01
C ASP A 29 -4.89 -4.30 12.72
N LEU A 30 -3.67 -4.71 12.35
CA LEU A 30 -2.63 -3.77 11.98
C LEU A 30 -2.93 -3.12 10.62
N ARG A 31 -3.45 -3.88 9.66
CA ARG A 31 -3.76 -3.34 8.34
C ARG A 31 -4.90 -2.32 8.37
N ASP A 32 -5.86 -2.47 9.28
CA ASP A 32 -6.93 -1.51 9.54
C ASP A 32 -6.40 -0.15 10.01
N LEU A 33 -5.28 -0.15 10.73
CA LEU A 33 -4.60 1.06 11.18
C LEU A 33 -3.77 1.69 10.05
N LEU A 34 -2.95 0.88 9.38
CA LEU A 34 -2.00 1.38 8.36
C LEU A 34 -2.67 1.70 7.02
N VAL A 35 -3.68 0.93 6.63
CA VAL A 35 -4.37 1.01 5.34
C VAL A 35 -5.88 0.91 5.56
N PRO A 36 -6.57 2.00 5.99
CA PRO A 36 -7.95 1.95 6.49
C PRO A 36 -9.01 1.38 5.54
N ILE A 37 -8.72 1.25 4.24
CA ILE A 37 -9.60 0.55 3.29
C ILE A 37 -9.76 -0.94 3.65
N ASN A 38 -8.86 -1.52 4.45
CA ASN A 38 -8.93 -2.90 4.91
C ASN A 38 -10.21 -3.21 5.68
N LYS A 39 -10.73 -2.24 6.46
CA LYS A 39 -12.02 -2.35 7.17
C LYS A 39 -13.20 -2.64 6.24
N LYS A 40 -13.08 -2.22 4.97
CA LYS A 40 -14.08 -2.48 3.93
C LYS A 40 -13.75 -3.73 3.12
N TYR A 41 -12.47 -3.95 2.85
CA TYR A 41 -11.97 -5.07 2.04
C TYR A 41 -10.81 -5.76 2.79
N PRO A 42 -11.13 -6.70 3.71
CA PRO A 42 -10.14 -7.35 4.56
C PRO A 42 -9.16 -8.23 3.77
N LEU A 43 -8.08 -8.65 4.43
CA LEU A 43 -6.97 -9.38 3.80
C LEU A 43 -7.43 -10.62 3.05
N ASN A 44 -8.36 -11.41 3.60
CA ASN A 44 -8.87 -12.61 2.93
C ASN A 44 -9.49 -12.30 1.56
N GLU A 45 -10.31 -11.26 1.46
CA GLU A 45 -10.94 -10.81 0.21
C GLU A 45 -9.91 -10.23 -0.76
N LEU A 46 -9.00 -9.39 -0.25
CA LEU A 46 -7.91 -8.81 -1.04
C LEU A 46 -7.03 -9.89 -1.68
N ILE A 47 -6.59 -10.85 -0.88
CA ILE A 47 -5.72 -11.94 -1.34
C ILE A 47 -6.47 -12.87 -2.29
N ALA A 48 -7.76 -13.14 -2.08
CA ALA A 48 -8.59 -13.88 -3.02
C ALA A 48 -8.68 -13.16 -4.38
N ALA A 49 -8.91 -11.85 -4.38
CA ALA A 49 -8.94 -11.04 -5.59
C ALA A 49 -7.58 -11.03 -6.32
N CYS A 50 -6.48 -10.96 -5.58
CA CYS A 50 -5.14 -11.07 -6.14
C CYS A 50 -4.88 -12.44 -6.77
N ARG A 51 -5.33 -13.54 -6.14
CA ARG A 51 -5.21 -14.90 -6.71
C ARG A 51 -6.00 -15.04 -8.02
N ALA A 52 -7.14 -14.37 -8.12
CA ALA A 52 -7.99 -14.38 -9.31
C ALA A 52 -7.57 -13.36 -10.39
N TYR A 53 -6.45 -12.64 -10.22
CA TYR A 53 -6.07 -11.58 -11.15
C TYR A 53 -5.77 -12.12 -12.57
N PRO A 54 -6.41 -11.58 -13.62
CA PRO A 54 -6.22 -12.07 -14.98
C PRO A 54 -4.77 -12.02 -15.50
N GLY A 55 -4.32 -13.15 -16.06
CA GLY A 55 -2.99 -13.30 -16.67
C GLY A 55 -1.84 -13.49 -15.66
N LEU A 56 -2.15 -13.74 -14.38
CA LEU A 56 -1.16 -13.98 -13.34
C LEU A 56 -0.26 -15.18 -13.67
N SER A 57 1.06 -14.94 -13.66
CA SER A 57 2.08 -15.96 -13.98
C SER A 57 3.45 -15.55 -13.42
N ASN A 58 4.46 -16.42 -13.54
CA ASN A 58 5.83 -16.07 -13.17
C ASN A 58 6.42 -14.90 -14.00
N ALA A 59 5.92 -14.71 -15.23
CA ALA A 59 6.26 -13.56 -16.08
C ALA A 59 5.49 -12.29 -15.66
N LYS A 60 4.21 -12.43 -15.26
CA LYS A 60 3.34 -11.34 -14.82
C LYS A 60 2.97 -11.52 -13.34
N ARG A 61 3.93 -11.21 -12.46
CA ARG A 61 3.78 -11.30 -11.00
C ARG A 61 3.09 -10.07 -10.43
N ILE A 62 2.34 -10.24 -9.33
CA ILE A 62 1.86 -9.12 -8.52
C ILE A 62 3.00 -8.61 -7.64
N THR A 63 3.17 -7.30 -7.57
CA THR A 63 4.08 -6.68 -6.60
C THR A 63 3.30 -6.32 -5.34
N PHE A 64 3.71 -6.85 -4.19
CA PHE A 64 3.21 -6.42 -2.89
C PHE A 64 4.20 -5.41 -2.30
N GLU A 65 3.75 -4.18 -2.13
CA GLU A 65 4.51 -3.13 -1.49
C GLU A 65 4.36 -3.28 0.04
N TYR A 66 5.49 -3.27 0.74
CA TYR A 66 5.55 -3.45 2.19
C TYR A 66 6.47 -2.39 2.81
N VAL A 67 5.89 -1.44 3.54
CA VAL A 67 6.66 -0.40 4.21
C VAL A 67 7.27 -0.96 5.48
N MET A 68 8.54 -0.64 5.74
CA MET A 68 9.30 -1.14 6.87
C MET A 68 9.23 -0.14 8.03
N LEU A 69 8.35 -0.44 8.98
CA LEU A 69 8.09 0.38 10.17
C LEU A 69 8.68 -0.31 11.39
N LYS A 70 9.61 0.39 12.04
CA LYS A 70 10.36 -0.11 13.20
C LYS A 70 9.43 -0.55 14.31
N ASP A 71 9.61 -1.79 14.77
CA ASP A 71 8.88 -2.41 15.89
C ASP A 71 7.35 -2.47 15.69
N VAL A 72 6.88 -2.32 14.44
CA VAL A 72 5.45 -2.29 14.09
C VAL A 72 5.08 -3.44 13.17
N ASN A 73 5.88 -3.69 12.13
CA ASN A 73 5.57 -4.69 11.12
C ASN A 73 6.82 -5.34 10.49
N ASP A 74 7.97 -5.21 11.14
CA ASP A 74 9.30 -5.56 10.61
C ASP A 74 9.95 -6.74 11.33
N SER A 75 9.18 -7.50 12.12
CA SER A 75 9.68 -8.70 12.79
C SER A 75 9.86 -9.87 11.81
N ILE A 76 10.68 -10.86 12.18
CA ILE A 76 10.81 -12.09 11.38
C ILE A 76 9.50 -12.89 11.37
N GLU A 77 8.68 -12.76 12.42
CA GLU A 77 7.35 -13.34 12.53
C GLU A 77 6.40 -12.73 11.50
N ASP A 78 6.49 -11.42 11.26
CA ASP A 78 5.76 -10.75 10.17
C ASP A 78 6.22 -11.26 8.81
N ALA A 79 7.52 -11.46 8.60
CA ALA A 79 8.06 -12.03 7.36
C ALA A 79 7.54 -13.47 7.12
N LYS A 80 7.51 -14.32 8.16
CA LYS A 80 6.91 -15.68 8.11
C LYS A 80 5.43 -15.61 7.76
N ALA A 81 4.68 -14.73 8.40
CA ALA A 81 3.25 -14.53 8.15
C ALA A 81 2.99 -14.05 6.72
N LEU A 82 3.85 -13.15 6.20
CA LEU A 82 3.77 -12.63 4.84
C LEU A 82 3.97 -13.73 3.80
N VAL A 83 5.01 -14.55 3.95
CA VAL A 83 5.26 -15.72 3.08
C VAL A 83 4.07 -16.68 3.10
N LYS A 84 3.49 -16.94 4.28
CA LYS A 84 2.33 -17.81 4.42
C LYS A 84 1.10 -17.23 3.71
N LEU A 85 0.83 -15.93 3.89
CA LEU A 85 -0.31 -15.22 3.30
C LEU A 85 -0.27 -15.27 1.76
N LEU A 86 0.92 -15.08 1.19
CA LEU A 86 1.12 -15.00 -0.26
C LEU A 86 1.37 -16.35 -0.93
N LYS A 87 1.39 -17.45 -0.16
CA LYS A 87 1.71 -18.79 -0.67
C LYS A 87 0.87 -19.17 -1.89
N GLY A 88 1.56 -19.49 -2.99
CA GLY A 88 0.94 -19.91 -4.25
C GLY A 88 0.51 -18.75 -5.17
N ILE A 89 0.79 -17.49 -4.80
CA ILE A 89 0.62 -16.33 -5.68
C ILE A 89 1.97 -16.04 -6.35
N PRO A 90 2.06 -16.01 -7.69
CA PRO A 90 3.22 -15.46 -8.37
C PRO A 90 3.42 -13.99 -7.99
N ALA A 91 4.40 -13.75 -7.11
CA ALA A 91 4.57 -12.44 -6.49
C ALA A 91 6.02 -11.97 -6.41
N LYS A 92 6.18 -10.67 -6.22
CA LYS A 92 7.38 -10.00 -5.73
C LYS A 92 6.99 -9.17 -4.52
N ILE A 93 7.88 -9.02 -3.55
CA ILE A 93 7.63 -8.21 -2.35
C ILE A 93 8.62 -7.05 -2.38
N ASN A 94 8.13 -5.84 -2.57
CA ASN A 94 8.98 -4.66 -2.59
C ASN A 94 9.03 -4.06 -1.19
N LEU A 95 10.19 -4.15 -0.52
CA LEU A 95 10.38 -3.57 0.80
C LEU A 95 10.70 -2.08 0.65
N ILE A 96 9.95 -1.23 1.32
CA ILE A 96 10.09 0.22 1.26
C ILE A 96 10.59 0.71 2.62
N PRO A 97 11.87 1.13 2.73
CA PRO A 97 12.33 1.87 3.89
C PRO A 97 11.44 3.11 4.10
N PHE A 98 10.92 3.26 5.31
CA PHE A 98 10.01 4.35 5.62
C PHE A 98 10.70 5.72 5.52
N ASN A 99 10.00 6.69 4.94
CA ASN A 99 10.47 8.07 4.88
C ASN A 99 9.66 8.90 5.88
N PRO A 100 10.23 9.29 7.03
CA PRO A 100 9.49 10.03 8.04
C PRO A 100 9.08 11.42 7.51
N TRP A 101 7.99 11.95 8.08
CA TRP A 101 7.53 13.32 7.85
C TRP A 101 7.15 13.97 9.19
N PRO A 102 7.12 15.31 9.28
CA PRO A 102 6.78 15.99 10.52
C PRO A 102 5.44 15.53 11.11
N GLY A 103 5.45 15.11 12.38
CA GLY A 103 4.24 14.67 13.10
C GLY A 103 3.87 13.19 12.93
N THR A 104 4.67 12.38 12.23
CA THR A 104 4.48 10.93 12.25
C THR A 104 4.99 10.30 13.54
N ASN A 105 4.30 9.28 14.04
CA ASN A 105 4.73 8.48 15.19
C ASN A 105 5.56 7.25 14.78
N TYR A 106 5.74 7.04 13.48
CA TYR A 106 6.45 5.87 12.94
C TYR A 106 7.92 6.19 12.66
N GLN A 107 8.75 5.15 12.76
CA GLN A 107 10.17 5.23 12.44
C GLN A 107 10.52 4.21 11.36
N CYS A 108 11.57 4.49 10.59
CA CYS A 108 12.12 3.51 9.66
C CYS A 108 12.81 2.40 10.43
N SER A 109 12.54 1.15 10.03
CA SER A 109 13.31 -0.01 10.50
C SER A 109 14.80 0.20 10.25
N ASP A 110 15.62 -0.36 11.14
CA ASP A 110 17.07 -0.37 10.99
C ASP A 110 17.46 -1.20 9.75
N TRP A 111 18.54 -0.82 9.08
CA TRP A 111 18.92 -1.43 7.80
C TRP A 111 19.16 -2.94 7.92
N GLU A 112 19.81 -3.37 9.01
CA GLU A 112 20.04 -4.80 9.30
C GLU A 112 18.73 -5.58 9.46
N THR A 113 17.69 -4.97 10.07
CA THR A 113 16.36 -5.60 10.18
C THR A 113 15.71 -5.76 8.81
N ILE A 114 15.80 -4.73 7.96
CA ILE A 114 15.26 -4.77 6.59
C ILE A 114 15.97 -5.86 5.77
N GLU A 115 17.29 -5.96 5.87
CA GLU A 115 18.08 -6.99 5.18
C GLU A 115 17.70 -8.40 5.66
N LYS A 116 17.62 -8.64 6.97
CA LYS A 116 17.18 -9.94 7.52
C LYS A 116 15.77 -10.32 7.07
N PHE A 117 14.85 -9.35 7.04
CA PHE A 117 13.48 -9.54 6.56
C PHE A 117 13.47 -9.89 5.06
N ALA A 118 14.26 -9.17 4.25
CA ALA A 118 14.41 -9.43 2.82
C ALA A 118 15.00 -10.82 2.55
N ASP A 119 16.07 -11.19 3.27
CA ASP A 119 16.75 -12.47 3.12
C ASP A 119 15.83 -13.63 3.45
N TYR A 120 15.04 -13.52 4.51
CA TYR A 120 14.03 -14.53 4.85
C TYR A 120 13.05 -14.75 3.68
N ILE A 121 12.54 -13.66 3.11
CA ILE A 121 11.57 -13.71 2.00
C ILE A 121 12.20 -14.25 0.71
N ASN A 122 13.43 -13.84 0.41
CA ASN A 122 14.21 -14.35 -0.73
C ASN A 122 14.44 -15.86 -0.59
N ASN A 123 14.83 -16.33 0.59
CA ASN A 123 15.04 -17.75 0.88
C ASN A 123 13.74 -18.57 0.79
N ALA A 124 12.59 -17.94 1.03
CA ALA A 124 11.27 -18.55 0.84
C ALA A 124 10.80 -18.59 -0.63
N GLY A 125 11.59 -18.07 -1.58
CA GLY A 125 11.33 -18.13 -3.02
C GLY A 125 10.62 -16.90 -3.60
N TYR A 126 10.45 -15.83 -2.83
CA TYR A 126 9.89 -14.56 -3.32
C TYR A 126 11.00 -13.54 -3.51
N ALA A 127 11.09 -12.93 -4.69
CA ALA A 127 12.01 -11.83 -4.90
C ALA A 127 11.63 -10.65 -3.99
N SER A 128 12.58 -10.21 -3.15
CA SER A 128 12.37 -9.18 -2.13
C SER A 128 13.31 -7.98 -2.27
N PRO A 129 13.24 -7.19 -3.36
CA PRO A 129 14.08 -6.01 -3.50
C PRO A 129 13.78 -4.99 -2.40
N ILE A 130 14.84 -4.34 -1.90
CA ILE A 130 14.74 -3.20 -1.00
C ILE A 130 14.83 -1.92 -1.85
N ARG A 131 13.79 -1.08 -1.79
CA ARG A 131 13.72 0.14 -2.59
C ARG A 131 14.73 1.18 -2.11
N THR A 132 15.60 1.64 -3.01
CA THR A 132 16.48 2.78 -2.73
C THR A 132 15.66 4.06 -2.57
N PRO A 133 15.74 4.75 -1.42
CA PRO A 133 15.01 6.00 -1.24
C PRO A 133 15.53 7.09 -2.19
N ARG A 134 14.63 7.79 -2.86
CA ARG A 134 14.93 8.93 -3.75
C ARG A 134 14.05 10.12 -3.36
N GLY A 135 14.60 11.34 -3.39
CA GLY A 135 13.85 12.58 -3.13
C GLY A 135 13.47 12.86 -1.67
N ARG A 136 14.18 12.25 -0.70
CA ARG A 136 13.97 12.50 0.74
C ARG A 136 14.33 13.93 1.14
N ASP A 137 15.39 14.45 0.54
CA ASP A 137 15.93 15.79 0.68
C ASP A 137 14.93 16.90 0.30
N ILE A 138 13.96 16.58 -0.56
CA ILE A 138 12.96 17.51 -1.08
C ILE A 138 11.51 17.14 -0.69
N LEU A 139 11.32 16.25 0.29
CA LEU A 139 9.99 15.74 0.71
C LEU A 139 9.14 15.18 -0.45
N ALA A 140 9.77 14.65 -1.49
CA ALA A 140 9.10 14.10 -2.66
C ALA A 140 9.12 12.56 -2.70
N ALA A 141 9.60 11.92 -1.64
CA ALA A 141 9.59 10.46 -1.57
C ALA A 141 8.16 9.91 -1.48
N CYS A 142 7.97 8.63 -1.80
CA CYS A 142 6.65 7.99 -1.70
C CYS A 142 6.07 8.17 -0.28
N GLY A 143 4.87 8.73 -0.21
CA GLY A 143 4.18 9.06 1.04
C GLY A 143 4.36 10.50 1.54
N GLN A 144 5.30 11.27 0.98
CA GLN A 144 5.59 12.65 1.42
C GLN A 144 4.96 13.73 0.53
N LEU A 145 4.44 13.34 -0.65
CA LEU A 145 3.72 14.25 -1.55
C LEU A 145 2.41 14.71 -0.89
N LYS A 146 2.47 15.87 -0.23
CA LYS A 146 1.34 16.58 0.35
C LYS A 146 1.01 17.77 -0.55
N SER A 147 -0.23 17.89 -1.02
CA SER A 147 -0.73 19.17 -1.52
C SER A 147 -1.32 19.94 -0.34
N ASP A 148 -1.22 21.27 -0.36
CA ASP A 148 -1.90 22.16 0.60
C ASP A 148 -3.44 22.16 0.44
N SER A 149 -4.00 21.14 -0.22
CA SER A 149 -5.43 20.99 -0.36
C SER A 149 -6.04 20.62 0.98
N GLU A 150 -6.65 21.61 1.63
CA GLU A 150 -7.52 21.38 2.77
C GLU A 150 -8.71 20.53 2.35
N ARG A 151 -8.85 19.36 2.97
CA ARG A 151 -9.98 18.48 2.73
C ARG A 151 -11.22 19.06 3.42
N MET A 152 -11.97 19.90 2.71
CA MET A 152 -13.27 20.40 3.18
C MET A 152 -14.20 19.23 3.52
N ARG A 153 -14.95 19.33 4.63
CA ARG A 153 -15.96 18.33 4.95
C ARG A 153 -17.02 18.35 3.86
N LYS A 154 -17.68 17.21 3.63
CA LYS A 154 -18.74 17.10 2.60
C LYS A 154 -19.81 18.19 2.79
N VAL A 155 -20.15 18.51 4.03
CA VAL A 155 -21.10 19.58 4.37
C VAL A 155 -20.60 20.96 3.95
N ASP A 156 -19.33 21.28 4.20
CA ASP A 156 -18.71 22.56 3.85
C ASP A 156 -18.58 22.70 2.34
N ARG A 157 -18.20 21.61 1.64
CA ARG A 157 -18.13 21.58 0.18
C ARG A 157 -19.49 21.78 -0.46
N LEU A 158 -20.53 21.10 0.03
CA LEU A 158 -21.90 21.24 -0.49
C LEU A 158 -22.46 22.64 -0.21
N ALA A 159 -22.14 23.23 0.96
CA ALA A 159 -22.51 24.59 1.28
C ALA A 159 -21.80 25.61 0.36
N LEU A 160 -20.51 25.41 0.09
CA LEU A 160 -19.75 26.23 -0.85
C LEU A 160 -20.29 26.12 -2.27
N GLU A 161 -20.56 24.90 -2.76
CA GLU A 161 -21.17 24.65 -4.07
C GLU A 161 -22.54 25.34 -4.18
N ALA A 162 -23.38 25.24 -3.15
CA ALA A 162 -24.68 25.91 -3.12
C ALA A 162 -24.56 27.44 -3.10
N MET A 163 -23.59 28.00 -2.35
CA MET A 163 -23.31 29.44 -2.33
C MET A 163 -22.81 29.95 -3.69
N MET A 164 -21.93 29.19 -4.36
CA MET A 164 -21.42 29.56 -5.68
C MET A 164 -22.51 29.51 -6.76
N ILE A 165 -23.44 28.56 -6.68
CA ILE A 165 -24.60 28.49 -7.59
C ILE A 165 -25.57 29.67 -7.36
N ALA A 166 -25.81 30.05 -6.09
CA ALA A 166 -26.67 31.18 -5.76
C ALA A 166 -26.07 32.53 -6.17
N GLY A 167 -24.74 32.69 -6.15
CA GLY A 167 -24.04 33.91 -6.54
C GLY A 167 -23.96 34.18 -8.04
N HIS A 168 -24.32 33.22 -8.89
CA HIS A 168 -24.37 33.39 -10.35
C HIS A 168 -25.78 33.73 -10.88
N GLY A 169 -26.74 34.00 -9.99
CA GLY A 169 -28.11 34.39 -10.34
C GLY A 169 -28.40 35.90 -10.32
N GLU A 170 -27.46 36.74 -9.88
CA GLU A 170 -27.59 38.20 -9.86
C GLU A 170 -26.31 38.88 -10.35
N ALA A 171 -26.10 38.87 -11.67
CA ALA A 171 -25.36 39.88 -12.44
C ALA A 171 -25.56 39.63 -13.95
#